data_AF-H3BK51-F1
#
_entry.id   AF-H3BK51-F1
#
_cell.length_a   1.000
_cell.length_b   1.000
_cell.length_c   1.000
_cell.angle_alpha   90.00
_cell.angle_beta   90.00
_cell.angle_gamma   90.00
#
_symmetry.space_group_name_H-M   'P 1'
#
loop_
_entity.id
_entity.type
_entity.pdbx_description
1 polymer ?
#
loop_
_entity_poly.entity_id
_entity_poly.type
_entity_poly.pdbx_seq_one_letter_code
_entity_poly.pdbx_strand_id
1 'polypeptide(L)'
;MEGFRSLKEGEAVEFTFKKSAKGLESIRVTGPGGVFCIGSERRPKGKNMQKRRSKGDRCYNCGGLDHHAKECKLPPQPKKCHF
;
A
#
# COMPACT_ATOMS: atom_id res chain seq x y z
N MET A 1 -13.80 -8.31 4.15
CA MET A 1 -12.69 -7.41 4.50
C MET A 1 -11.57 -7.69 3.52
N GLU A 2 -11.24 -6.71 2.68
CA GLU A 2 -10.16 -6.86 1.69
C GLU A 2 -8.84 -6.31 2.25
N GLY A 3 -7.70 -6.81 1.78
CA GLY A 3 -6.37 -6.36 2.18
C GLY A 3 -5.85 -6.91 3.52
N PHE A 4 -4.77 -6.30 4.03
CA PHE A 4 -4.13 -6.71 5.30
C PHE A 4 -5.09 -6.50 6.49
N ARG A 5 -5.34 -7.56 7.24
CA ARG A 5 -6.32 -7.59 8.34
C ARG A 5 -5.66 -7.13 9.64
N SER A 6 -6.26 -6.16 10.31
CA SER A 6 -5.82 -5.63 11.60
C SER A 6 -7.03 -5.06 12.36
N LEU A 7 -6.86 -4.79 13.65
CA LEU A 7 -7.77 -4.04 14.51
C LEU A 7 -7.04 -2.80 15.04
N LYS A 8 -7.77 -1.71 15.32
CA LYS A 8 -7.22 -0.61 16.12
C LYS A 8 -7.56 -0.80 17.60
N GLU A 9 -6.76 -0.22 18.48
CA GLU A 9 -7.07 -0.17 19.90
C GLU A 9 -8.35 0.65 20.14
N GLY A 10 -9.21 0.19 21.06
CA GLY A 10 -10.50 0.83 21.34
C GLY A 10 -11.56 0.68 20.24
N GLU A 11 -11.32 -0.13 19.20
CA GLU A 11 -12.33 -0.42 18.17
C GLU A 11 -13.49 -1.24 18.76
N ALA A 12 -14.73 -0.76 18.57
CA ALA A 12 -15.90 -1.56 18.88
C ALA A 12 -16.00 -2.74 17.90
N VAL A 13 -16.17 -3.95 18.44
CA VAL A 13 -16.26 -5.19 17.65
C VAL A 13 -17.35 -6.11 18.21
N GLU A 14 -17.91 -6.91 17.31
CA GLU A 14 -18.70 -8.09 17.63
C GLU A 14 -17.90 -9.32 17.23
N PHE A 15 -17.97 -10.39 18.03
CA PHE A 15 -17.26 -11.61 17.70
C PHE A 15 -17.96 -12.85 18.25
N THR A 16 -17.78 -13.97 17.56
CA THR A 16 -18.08 -15.30 18.11
C THR A 16 -16.81 -15.89 18.68
N PHE A 17 -16.93 -16.64 19.79
CA PHE A 17 -15.77 -17.24 20.45
C PHE A 17 -16.06 -18.68 20.87
N LYS A 18 -14.99 -19.43 21.14
CA LYS A 18 -15.03 -20.76 21.78
C LYS A 18 -14.09 -20.80 22.98
N LYS A 19 -14.32 -21.76 23.87
CA LYS A 19 -13.37 -22.10 24.92
C LYS A 19 -12.31 -23.06 24.35
N SER A 20 -11.04 -22.74 24.58
CA SER A 20 -9.88 -23.55 24.21
C SER A 20 -9.08 -23.92 25.45
N ALA A 21 -8.02 -24.72 25.28
CA ALA A 21 -7.06 -25.02 26.34
C ALA A 21 -6.32 -23.76 26.85
N LYS A 22 -6.25 -22.69 26.05
CA LYS A 22 -5.56 -21.43 26.39
C LYS A 22 -6.51 -20.33 26.88
N GLY A 23 -7.81 -20.62 27.00
CA GLY A 23 -8.84 -19.63 27.37
C GLY A 23 -9.85 -19.38 26.25
N LEU A 24 -10.49 -18.21 26.26
CA LEU A 24 -11.47 -17.83 25.23
C LEU A 24 -10.76 -17.37 23.96
N GLU A 25 -11.10 -17.98 22.84
CA GLU A 25 -10.54 -17.67 21.53
C GLU A 25 -11.63 -17.22 20.58
N SER A 26 -11.41 -16.10 19.89
CA SER A 26 -12.31 -15.62 18.85
C SER A 26 -12.26 -16.54 17.62
N ILE A 27 -13.43 -16.81 17.04
CA ILE A 27 -13.61 -17.58 15.79
C ILE A 27 -13.79 -16.61 14.62
N ARG A 28 -14.66 -15.61 14.79
CA ARG A 28 -14.93 -14.57 13.79
C ARG A 28 -15.08 -13.24 14.48
N VAL A 29 -14.41 -12.21 13.97
CA VAL A 29 -14.45 -10.84 14.48
C VAL A 29 -14.98 -9.92 13.37
N THR A 30 -15.94 -9.07 13.72
CA THR A 30 -16.58 -8.06 12.86
C THR A 30 -16.73 -6.75 13.63
N GLY A 31 -17.06 -5.66 12.94
CA GLY A 31 -17.58 -4.47 13.59
C GLY A 31 -19.04 -4.66 14.06
N PRO A 32 -19.62 -3.67 14.75
CA PRO A 32 -21.01 -3.72 15.22
C PRO A 32 -21.99 -3.95 14.07
N GLY A 33 -22.98 -4.81 14.27
CA GLY A 33 -23.92 -5.21 13.22
C GLY A 33 -23.28 -6.01 12.08
N GLY A 34 -22.15 -6.67 12.31
CA GLY A 34 -21.48 -7.52 11.32
C GLY A 34 -20.70 -6.78 10.22
N VAL A 35 -20.50 -5.46 10.34
CA VAL A 35 -19.73 -4.66 9.36
C VAL A 35 -18.25 -5.02 9.36
N PHE A 36 -17.49 -4.50 8.39
CA PHE A 36 -16.04 -4.69 8.38
C PHE A 36 -15.36 -3.93 9.52
N CYS A 37 -14.33 -4.54 10.09
CA CYS A 37 -13.46 -3.88 11.06
C CYS A 37 -12.73 -2.69 10.41
N ILE A 38 -12.52 -1.64 11.20
CA ILE A 38 -11.83 -0.41 10.84
C ILE A 38 -10.35 -0.70 10.59
N GLY A 39 -9.70 -1.38 11.54
CA GLY A 39 -8.28 -1.72 11.48
C GLY A 39 -7.34 -0.57 11.82
N SER A 40 -6.04 -0.89 11.87
CA SER A 40 -5.00 0.04 12.31
C SER A 40 -4.98 1.33 11.49
N GLU A 41 -4.73 2.47 12.14
CA GLU A 41 -4.52 3.75 11.46
C GLU A 41 -3.28 3.76 10.56
N ARG A 42 -2.31 2.88 10.86
CA ARG A 42 -1.12 2.67 10.03
C ARG A 42 -1.42 1.89 8.76
N ARG A 43 -2.65 1.37 8.61
CA ARG A 43 -3.07 0.75 7.38
C ARG A 43 -2.91 1.78 6.25
N PRO A 44 -2.14 1.48 5.19
CA PRO A 44 -2.09 2.34 4.03
C PRO A 44 -3.52 2.43 3.46
N LYS A 45 -4.22 3.53 3.73
CA LYS A 45 -5.52 3.81 3.13
C LYS A 45 -5.22 4.02 1.65
N GLY A 46 -5.49 3.00 0.84
CA GLY A 46 -5.25 3.02 -0.60
C GLY A 46 -6.03 4.16 -1.26
N LYS A 47 -5.39 5.32 -1.35
CA LYS A 47 -5.63 6.37 -2.34
C LYS A 47 -4.26 6.97 -2.61
N ASN A 48 -3.70 6.60 -3.75
CA ASN A 48 -2.34 6.96 -4.13
C ASN A 48 -1.28 6.50 -3.12
N MET A 49 -1.01 5.19 -3.07
CA MET A 49 0.38 4.88 -3.41
C MET A 49 0.49 5.43 -4.81
N GLN A 50 0.89 6.71 -4.94
CA GLN A 50 1.41 7.22 -6.19
C GLN A 50 2.29 6.05 -6.59
N LYS A 51 1.95 5.34 -7.68
CA LYS A 51 2.96 4.61 -8.43
C LYS A 51 4.01 5.68 -8.52
N ARG A 52 5.02 5.56 -7.67
CA ARG A 52 6.10 6.50 -7.52
C ARG A 52 6.68 6.32 -8.89
N ARG A 53 6.22 7.12 -9.87
CA ARG A 53 6.53 6.96 -11.29
C ARG A 53 8.02 6.88 -11.19
N SER A 54 8.53 5.67 -11.41
CA SER A 54 9.87 5.34 -10.94
C SER A 54 10.70 6.44 -11.54
N LYS A 55 11.52 7.11 -10.73
CA LYS A 55 12.45 8.14 -11.21
C LYS A 55 13.19 7.71 -12.51
N GLY A 56 13.17 6.42 -12.86
CA GLY A 56 13.66 5.78 -14.07
C GLY A 56 12.78 5.74 -15.33
N ASP A 57 11.56 6.30 -15.41
CA ASP A 57 10.88 6.48 -16.72
C ASP A 57 11.13 7.90 -17.27
N ARG A 58 12.41 8.30 -17.21
CA ARG A 58 12.92 9.56 -17.77
C ARG A 58 13.95 9.21 -18.83
N CYS A 59 13.99 9.99 -19.90
CA CYS A 59 15.05 9.94 -20.88
C CYS A 59 16.42 10.04 -20.18
N TYR A 60 17.26 9.00 -20.30
CA TYR A 60 18.58 8.99 -19.67
C TYR A 60 19.57 10.00 -20.27
N ASN A 61 19.24 10.59 -21.44
CA ASN A 61 20.04 11.62 -22.08
C ASN A 61 19.69 13.03 -21.57
N CYS A 62 18.40 13.41 -21.55
CA CYS A 62 17.96 14.78 -21.26
C CYS A 62 17.04 14.93 -20.04
N GLY A 63 16.54 13.83 -19.47
CA GLY A 63 15.60 13.83 -18.34
C GLY A 63 14.13 14.04 -18.70
N GLY A 64 13.80 14.20 -19.99
CA GLY A 64 12.42 14.33 -20.48
C GLY A 64 11.54 13.12 -20.15
N LEU A 65 10.25 13.35 -20.00
CA LEU A 65 9.28 12.33 -19.59
C LEU A 65 8.52 11.69 -20.75
N ASP A 66 8.59 12.29 -21.94
CA ASP A 66 7.74 11.92 -23.09
C ASP A 66 8.46 11.08 -24.14
N HIS A 67 9.71 10.65 -23.86
CA HIS A 67 10.50 9.79 -24.75
C HIS A 67 11.61 9.07 -23.98
N HIS A 68 12.17 8.01 -24.59
CA HIS A 68 13.36 7.33 -24.07
C HIS A 68 14.64 7.84 -24.75
N ALA A 69 15.81 7.55 -24.18
CA ALA A 69 17.09 8.03 -24.71
C ALA A 69 17.35 7.68 -26.19
N LYS A 70 16.80 6.55 -26.67
CA LYS A 70 16.86 6.13 -28.09
C LYS A 70 16.09 7.06 -29.05
N GLU A 71 15.15 7.84 -28.55
CA GLU A 71 14.29 8.79 -29.30
C GLU A 71 14.67 10.25 -28.99
N CYS A 72 15.75 10.49 -28.23
CA CYS A 72 16.14 11.83 -27.83
C CYS A 72 16.71 12.61 -29.02
N LYS A 73 16.18 13.81 -29.26
CA LYS A 73 16.63 14.70 -30.34
C LYS A 73 17.90 15.50 -29.99
N LEU A 74 18.33 15.47 -28.72
CA LEU A 74 19.56 16.12 -28.28
C LEU A 74 20.76 15.22 -28.53
N PRO A 75 21.96 15.80 -28.79
CA PRO A 75 23.18 15.01 -28.90
C PRO A 75 23.46 14.26 -27.58
N PRO A 76 24.24 13.16 -27.62
CA PRO A 76 24.61 12.41 -26.44
C PRO A 76 25.23 13.30 -25.36
N GLN A 77 24.62 13.30 -24.17
CA GLN A 77 25.06 14.03 -22.99
C GLN A 77 25.94 13.13 -22.11
N PRO A 78 26.80 13.71 -21.25
CA PRO A 78 27.54 12.95 -20.25
C PRO A 78 26.61 12.09 -19.39
N LYS A 79 27.01 10.84 -19.12
CA LYS A 79 26.23 9.91 -18.30
C LYS A 79 26.05 10.46 -16.88
N LYS A 80 24.82 10.43 -16.39
CA LYS A 80 24.47 10.85 -15.02
C LYS A 80 24.08 9.63 -14.21
N CYS A 81 24.49 9.56 -12.94
CA CYS A 81 24.05 8.52 -12.02
C CYS A 81 22.54 8.63 -11.74
N HIS A 82 21.86 7.50 -11.54
CA HIS A 82 20.40 7.40 -11.48
C HIS A 82 19.77 7.57 -10.09
N PHE A 83 20.49 8.09 -9.09
CA PHE A 83 20.07 8.17 -7.68
C PHE A 83 18.79 9.03 -7.45
#